data_AF-A0A1H9N3Z4-F1
#
_entry.id   AF-A0A1H9N3Z4-F1
#
_cell.length_a   1.000
_cell.length_b   1.000
_cell.length_c   1.000
_cell.angle_alpha   90.00
_cell.angle_beta   90.00
_cell.angle_gamma   90.00
#
_symmetry.space_group_name_H-M   'P 1'
#
loop_
_entity.id
_entity.type
_entity.pdbx_description
1 polymer ?
#
loop_
_entity_poly.entity_id
_entity_poly.type
_entity_poly.pdbx_seq_one_letter_code
_entity_poly.pdbx_strand_id
1 'polypeptide(L)'
;MANQTGFTVIRKMAAATAAVMLGVGATLVAASPAAAAPPAQYGGGVDINGWCVAKYSAPWHAELRTHNAHGWVCQWGHDTAAWRSVDMYAACRRTYGPASTARYTDYKNPYSWYCT
;
A
#
# COMPACT_ATOMS: atom_id res chain seq x y z
N MET A 1 -48.87 -5.87 13.20
CA MET A 1 -48.65 -4.87 12.14
C MET A 1 -47.32 -4.20 12.43
N ALA A 2 -46.36 -4.35 11.53
CA ALA A 2 -45.04 -3.75 11.63
C ALA A 2 -45.12 -2.23 11.45
N ASN A 3 -44.19 -1.47 12.01
CA ASN A 3 -43.17 -0.81 11.18
C ASN A 3 -42.12 -0.09 12.03
N GLN A 4 -40.88 -0.22 11.62
CA GLN A 4 -39.71 0.42 12.19
C GLN A 4 -39.53 1.82 11.60
N THR A 5 -39.03 2.75 12.40
CA THR A 5 -38.35 3.96 11.92
C THR A 5 -37.09 4.17 12.75
N GLY A 6 -35.94 4.05 12.08
CA GLY A 6 -34.64 4.33 12.68
C GLY A 6 -34.42 5.83 12.86
N PHE A 7 -33.37 6.19 13.60
CA PHE A 7 -32.49 7.34 13.38
C PHE A 7 -31.41 7.36 14.48
N THR A 8 -30.34 8.11 14.22
CA THR A 8 -29.38 8.70 15.20
C THR A 8 -28.29 7.75 15.74
N VAL A 9 -27.02 7.86 15.32
CA VAL A 9 -25.98 8.90 15.55
C VAL A 9 -25.03 8.51 16.69
N ILE A 10 -23.76 8.60 16.34
CA ILE A 10 -22.54 8.40 17.12
C ILE A 10 -22.46 9.36 18.32
N ARG A 11 -22.16 8.86 19.53
CA ARG A 11 -21.51 9.58 20.66
C ARG A 11 -20.97 8.54 21.66
N LYS A 12 -19.67 8.27 21.63
CA LYS A 12 -18.67 8.66 22.65
C LYS A 12 -18.97 8.22 24.09
N MET A 13 -18.03 7.40 24.56
CA MET A 13 -17.39 7.41 25.88
C MET A 13 -18.00 6.57 27.02
N ALA A 14 -17.15 5.64 27.44
CA ALA A 14 -16.69 5.42 28.81
C ALA A 14 -17.14 4.13 29.52
N ALA A 15 -16.09 3.49 30.06
CA ALA A 15 -16.06 2.67 31.27
C ALA A 15 -16.82 1.34 31.24
N ALA A 16 -16.18 0.32 30.65
CA ALA A 16 -16.39 -1.04 31.10
C ALA A 16 -15.71 -1.18 32.47
N THR A 17 -16.54 -1.27 33.50
CA THR A 17 -16.19 -1.55 34.89
C THR A 17 -15.34 -2.82 34.96
N ALA A 18 -14.16 -2.68 35.57
CA ALA A 18 -13.28 -3.78 35.91
C ALA A 18 -13.99 -4.71 36.91
N ALA A 19 -14.19 -5.97 36.53
CA ALA A 19 -14.46 -7.05 37.47
C ALA A 19 -13.25 -8.00 37.43
N VAL A 20 -12.41 -7.85 38.46
CA VAL A 20 -11.28 -8.74 38.77
C VAL A 20 -11.86 -10.05 39.29
N MET A 21 -11.74 -11.12 38.51
CA MET A 21 -11.92 -12.50 38.97
C MET A 21 -10.54 -13.15 39.05
N LEU A 22 -10.11 -13.41 40.28
CA LEU A 22 -8.91 -14.17 40.64
C LEU A 22 -9.11 -15.64 40.23
N GLY A 23 -8.56 -16.02 39.08
CA GLY A 23 -8.43 -17.40 38.64
C GLY A 23 -6.96 -17.75 38.45
N VAL A 24 -6.38 -18.51 39.38
CA VAL A 24 -5.06 -19.13 39.22
C VAL A 24 -5.22 -20.27 38.21
N GLY A 25 -4.91 -19.99 36.96
CA GLY A 25 -4.81 -20.98 35.89
C GLY A 25 -3.71 -20.54 34.95
N ALA A 26 -2.58 -21.26 34.98
CA ALA A 26 -1.46 -21.02 34.07
C ALA A 26 -1.89 -21.36 32.64
N THR A 27 -2.47 -20.39 31.93
CA THR A 27 -2.66 -20.47 30.49
C THR A 27 -1.33 -20.20 29.83
N LEU A 28 -0.69 -21.28 29.35
CA LEU A 28 0.42 -21.22 28.43
C LEU A 28 -0.03 -20.36 27.23
N VAL A 29 0.44 -19.11 27.17
CA VAL A 29 0.30 -18.27 25.98
C VAL A 29 1.11 -18.95 24.90
N ALA A 30 0.42 -19.68 24.02
CA ALA A 30 0.98 -20.08 22.74
C ALA A 30 1.26 -18.79 21.97
N ALA A 31 2.49 -18.29 22.07
CA ALA A 31 2.98 -17.25 21.20
C ALA A 31 2.93 -17.82 19.77
N SER A 32 1.95 -17.37 18.98
CA SER A 32 1.93 -17.66 17.56
C SER A 32 3.31 -17.31 17.00
N PRO A 33 3.99 -18.22 16.26
CA PRO A 33 5.21 -17.83 15.59
C PRO A 33 4.85 -16.65 14.69
N ALA A 34 5.47 -15.49 14.94
CA ALA A 34 5.51 -14.44 13.95
C ALA A 34 6.15 -15.08 12.73
N ALA A 35 5.34 -15.43 11.73
CA ALA A 35 5.84 -15.89 10.46
C ALA A 35 6.81 -14.81 10.00
N ALA A 36 8.10 -15.13 10.02
CA ALA A 36 9.10 -14.28 9.40
C ALA A 36 8.61 -14.06 7.99
N ALA A 37 8.27 -12.80 7.67
CA ALA A 37 7.94 -12.42 6.31
C ALA A 37 9.06 -12.98 5.43
N PRO A 38 8.75 -13.70 4.34
CA PRO A 38 9.78 -14.27 3.48
C PRO A 38 10.81 -13.18 3.16
N PRO A 39 12.12 -13.51 3.15
CA PRO A 39 13.13 -12.55 2.74
C PRO A 39 12.68 -11.97 1.41
N ALA A 40 12.73 -10.64 1.25
CA ALA A 40 12.26 -9.93 0.06
C ALA A 40 12.68 -10.69 -1.20
N GLN A 41 11.77 -11.52 -1.70
CA GLN A 41 11.97 -12.29 -2.91
C GLN A 41 12.09 -11.23 -3.97
N TYR A 42 13.27 -11.04 -4.57
CA TYR A 42 13.51 -10.14 -5.72
C TYR A 42 12.36 -9.14 -5.82
N GLY A 43 12.32 -8.20 -4.85
CA GLY A 43 11.11 -7.46 -4.44
C GLY A 43 10.28 -7.19 -5.67
N GLY A 44 9.05 -7.72 -5.70
CA GLY A 44 8.26 -7.81 -6.94
C GLY A 44 8.17 -6.51 -7.75
N GLY A 45 7.53 -6.58 -8.92
CA GLY A 45 7.47 -5.44 -9.85
C GLY A 45 7.11 -4.11 -9.19
N VAL A 46 7.66 -3.01 -9.70
CA VAL A 46 7.37 -1.66 -9.19
C VAL A 46 5.90 -1.33 -9.43
N ASP A 47 5.13 -1.06 -8.37
CA ASP A 47 3.74 -0.59 -8.49
C ASP A 47 3.70 0.91 -8.83
N ILE A 48 3.94 1.22 -10.11
CA ILE A 48 4.02 2.59 -10.61
C ILE A 48 2.64 3.28 -10.52
N ASN A 49 1.56 2.56 -10.84
CA ASN A 49 0.21 3.13 -10.81
C ASN A 49 -0.23 3.44 -9.37
N GLY A 50 -0.01 2.51 -8.43
CA GLY A 50 -0.29 2.75 -7.03
C GLY A 50 0.55 3.87 -6.45
N TRP A 51 1.78 4.08 -6.92
CA TRP A 51 2.58 5.25 -6.56
C TRP A 51 1.94 6.55 -7.06
N CYS A 52 1.51 6.64 -8.32
CA CYS A 52 0.86 7.82 -8.87
C CYS A 52 -0.42 8.18 -8.10
N VAL A 53 -1.29 7.20 -7.88
CA VAL A 53 -2.54 7.39 -7.14
C VAL A 53 -2.26 7.78 -5.68
N ALA A 54 -1.29 7.17 -5.02
CA ALA A 54 -0.97 7.51 -3.63
C ALA A 54 -0.32 8.89 -3.49
N LYS A 55 0.48 9.31 -4.47
CA LYS A 55 1.21 10.58 -4.42
C LYS A 55 0.32 11.77 -4.76
N TYR A 56 -0.59 11.60 -5.72
CA TYR A 56 -1.33 12.71 -6.30
C TYR A 56 -2.87 12.57 -6.22
N SER A 57 -3.37 11.46 -5.67
CA SER A 57 -4.79 11.07 -5.60
C SER A 57 -5.46 10.89 -6.96
N ALA A 58 -6.71 10.41 -6.98
CA ALA A 58 -7.47 10.35 -8.23
C ALA A 58 -7.65 11.76 -8.82
N PRO A 59 -7.55 11.95 -10.15
CA PRO A 59 -7.55 10.94 -11.22
C PRO A 59 -6.16 10.60 -11.79
N TRP A 60 -5.09 10.75 -11.01
CA TRP A 60 -3.74 10.43 -11.49
C TRP A 60 -3.53 8.93 -11.65
N HIS A 61 -2.86 8.53 -12.74
CA HIS A 61 -2.48 7.14 -13.02
C HIS A 61 -1.15 7.06 -13.75
N ALA A 62 -0.58 5.86 -13.81
CA ALA A 62 0.65 5.61 -14.56
C ALA A 62 0.38 5.52 -16.07
N GLU A 63 1.20 6.18 -16.87
CA GLU A 63 1.18 6.09 -18.33
C GLU A 63 2.60 5.95 -18.87
N LEU A 64 2.75 5.20 -19.97
CA LEU A 64 4.02 5.03 -20.66
C LEU A 64 4.11 5.98 -21.87
N ARG A 65 5.01 6.96 -21.82
CA ARG A 65 5.19 7.94 -22.91
C ARG A 65 6.33 7.66 -23.87
N THR A 66 7.29 6.87 -23.42
CA THR A 66 8.43 6.47 -24.23
C THR A 66 8.68 5.00 -23.98
N HIS A 67 8.92 4.23 -25.03
CA HIS A 67 9.08 2.78 -24.91
C HIS A 67 10.48 2.41 -24.40
N ASN A 68 10.78 2.77 -23.15
CA ASN A 68 12.01 2.44 -22.43
C ASN A 68 11.76 2.47 -20.92
N ALA A 69 12.71 1.99 -20.12
CA ALA A 69 12.63 1.95 -18.67
C ALA A 69 12.26 3.31 -18.03
N HIS A 70 12.67 4.43 -18.60
CA HIS A 70 12.42 5.76 -18.02
C HIS A 70 11.18 6.47 -18.58
N GLY A 71 10.39 5.83 -19.43
CA GLY A 71 9.25 6.45 -20.10
C GLY A 71 7.98 6.57 -19.26
N TRP A 72 7.99 6.07 -18.03
CA TRP A 72 6.84 6.10 -17.13
C TRP A 72 6.63 7.48 -16.52
N VAL A 73 5.38 7.93 -16.55
CA VAL A 73 4.93 9.19 -15.94
C VAL A 73 3.63 8.96 -15.17
N CYS A 74 3.31 9.86 -14.24
CA CYS A 74 1.96 10.01 -13.76
C CYS A 74 1.22 11.01 -14.63
N GLN A 75 0.03 10.66 -15.11
CA GLN A 75 -0.83 11.51 -15.94
C GLN A 75 -2.13 11.84 -15.22
N TRP A 76 -2.59 13.09 -15.34
CA TRP A 76 -3.92 13.50 -14.85
C TRP A 76 -5.00 13.08 -15.85
N GLY A 77 -5.80 12.07 -15.52
CA GLY A 77 -6.88 11.60 -16.40
C GLY A 77 -6.40 11.46 -17.86
N HIS A 78 -7.19 11.91 -18.83
CA HIS A 78 -6.82 11.84 -20.25
C HIS A 78 -6.00 13.03 -20.76
N ASP A 79 -5.59 13.98 -19.89
CA ASP A 79 -4.85 15.17 -20.32
C ASP A 79 -3.38 14.82 -20.60
N THR A 80 -3.00 14.82 -21.87
CA THR A 80 -1.63 14.50 -22.30
C THR A 80 -0.61 15.62 -22.06
N ALA A 81 -1.02 16.82 -21.67
CA ALA A 81 -0.10 17.87 -21.26
C ALA A 81 0.19 17.81 -19.74
N ALA A 82 -0.76 17.31 -18.94
CA ALA A 82 -0.64 17.24 -17.49
C ALA A 82 0.05 15.94 -17.02
N TRP A 83 1.38 15.93 -17.00
CA TRP A 83 2.16 14.80 -16.49
C TRP A 83 3.21 15.19 -15.44
N ARG A 84 3.64 14.20 -14.66
CA ARG A 84 4.71 14.29 -13.64
C ARG A 84 5.63 13.08 -13.73
N SER A 85 6.90 13.24 -13.37
CA SER A 85 7.87 12.15 -13.33
C SER A 85 7.55 11.13 -12.24
N VAL A 86 7.87 9.87 -12.48
CA VAL A 86 7.78 8.78 -11.49
C VAL A 86 9.10 8.63 -10.75
N ASP A 87 9.05 8.59 -9.42
CA ASP A 87 10.18 8.16 -8.59
C ASP A 87 10.07 6.66 -8.30
N MET A 88 10.78 5.85 -9.09
CA MET A 88 10.78 4.39 -8.96
C MET A 88 11.30 3.93 -7.59
N TYR A 89 12.28 4.63 -7.01
CA TYR A 89 12.84 4.29 -5.70
C TYR A 89 11.84 4.56 -4.58
N ALA A 90 11.11 5.67 -4.65
CA ALA A 90 10.01 5.93 -3.72
C ALA A 90 8.85 4.93 -3.91
N ALA A 91 8.55 4.53 -5.15
CA ALA A 91 7.55 3.50 -5.42
C ALA A 91 7.92 2.15 -4.77
N CYS A 92 9.15 1.68 -4.94
CA CYS A 92 9.63 0.48 -4.26
C CYS A 92 9.55 0.60 -2.74
N ARG A 93 10.00 1.73 -2.17
CA ARG A 93 10.00 1.92 -0.72
C ARG A 93 8.58 1.95 -0.13
N ARG A 94 7.61 2.45 -0.89
CA ARG A 94 6.20 2.43 -0.50
C ARG A 94 5.64 1.01 -0.44
N THR A 95 5.99 0.16 -1.40
CA THR A 95 5.43 -1.20 -1.52
C THR A 95 6.14 -2.21 -0.63
N TYR A 96 7.47 -2.15 -0.56
CA TYR A 96 8.30 -3.18 0.08
C TYR A 96 9.03 -2.69 1.34
N GLY A 97 8.97 -1.39 1.64
CA GLY A 97 9.54 -0.80 2.84
C GLY A 97 10.81 0.02 2.59
N PRO A 98 11.31 0.74 3.60
CA PRO A 98 12.31 1.80 3.43
C PRO A 98 13.67 1.33 2.92
N ALA A 99 14.01 0.05 3.12
CA ALA A 99 15.26 -0.55 2.65
C ALA A 99 15.24 -0.94 1.17
N SER A 100 14.06 -0.95 0.53
CA SER A 100 13.94 -1.36 -0.87
C SER A 100 14.43 -0.30 -1.83
N THR A 101 15.07 -0.75 -2.90
CA THR A 101 15.55 0.11 -3.99
C THR A 101 15.01 -0.37 -5.34
N ALA A 102 15.01 0.51 -6.34
CA ALA A 102 14.49 0.21 -7.67
C ALA A 102 15.64 -0.07 -8.63
N ARG A 103 15.49 -1.13 -9.43
CA ARG A 103 16.42 -1.50 -10.50
C ARG A 103 15.66 -1.92 -11.74
N TYR A 104 16.33 -1.92 -12.88
CA TYR A 104 15.80 -2.46 -14.13
C TYR A 104 16.86 -3.34 -14.81
N THR A 105 16.41 -4.37 -15.52
CA THR A 105 17.33 -5.30 -16.20
C THR A 105 17.59 -4.95 -17.66
N ASP A 106 16.68 -4.21 -18.31
CA ASP A 106 16.80 -3.83 -19.72
C ASP A 106 16.20 -2.44 -19.97
N TYR A 107 17.05 -1.50 -20.40
CA TYR A 107 16.64 -0.14 -20.73
C TYR A 107 15.55 -0.09 -21.81
N LYS A 108 15.57 -0.99 -22.80
CA LYS A 108 14.59 -1.00 -23.91
C LYS A 108 13.26 -1.62 -23.52
N ASN A 109 13.19 -2.29 -22.38
CA ASN A 109 11.97 -2.89 -21.87
C ASN A 109 11.40 -2.04 -20.72
N PRO A 110 10.32 -1.27 -20.92
CA PRO A 110 9.72 -0.44 -19.88
C PRO A 110 9.20 -1.24 -18.68
N TYR A 111 8.97 -2.54 -18.82
CA TYR A 111 8.45 -3.41 -17.77
C TYR A 111 9.55 -4.18 -17.03
N SER A 112 10.83 -3.90 -17.31
CA SER A 112 11.96 -4.60 -16.68
C SER A 112 12.30 -4.11 -15.27
N TRP A 113 11.51 -3.20 -14.71
CA TRP A 113 11.67 -2.69 -13.35
C TRP A 113 11.31 -3.72 -12.29
N TYR A 114 12.12 -3.75 -11.24
CA TYR A 114 11.91 -4.58 -10.06
C TYR A 114 12.47 -3.87 -8.83
N CYS A 115 12.01 -4.29 -7.66
CA CYS A 115 12.53 -3.83 -6.38
C CYS A 115 13.55 -4.82 -5.83
N THR A 116 14.48 -4.35 -4.99
CA THR A 116 15.41 -5.21 -4.24
C THR A 116 15.49 -4.76 -2.81
#